data_AF-A0A963UDC1-F1
#
_entry.id   AF-A0A963UDC1-F1
#
_cell.length_a   1.000
_cell.length_b   1.000
_cell.length_c   1.000
_cell.angle_alpha   90.00
_cell.angle_beta   90.00
_cell.angle_gamma   90.00
#
_symmetry.space_group_name_H-M   'P 1'
#
loop_
_entity.id
_entity.type
_entity.pdbx_description
1 polymer ?
#
loop_
_entity_poly.entity_id
_entity_poly.type
_entity_poly.pdbx_seq_one_letter_code
_entity_poly.pdbx_strand_id
1 'polypeptide(L)' 'MHPQTTDILISGGGVAGLTAAAAFGAAGFSVVCVDPAPPVTEAAAEGADMRTTAFLQPARGVLAEAGLWQRLE' A
#
# COMPACT_ATOMS: atom_id res chain seq x y z
N MET A 1 2.95 -7.18 -26.05
CA MET A 1 2.54 -7.07 -24.63
C MET A 1 1.40 -8.05 -24.42
N HIS A 2 1.51 -8.93 -23.42
CA HIS A 2 0.41 -9.83 -23.08
C HIS A 2 -0.43 -9.19 -21.98
N PRO A 3 -1.77 -9.18 -22.10
CA PRO A 3 -2.63 -8.71 -21.02
C PRO A 3 -2.45 -9.61 -19.79
N GLN A 4 -2.37 -9.00 -18.61
CA GLN A 4 -2.29 -9.69 -17.34
C GLN A 4 -3.66 -9.61 -16.66
N THR A 5 -4.19 -10.74 -16.18
CA THR A 5 -5.46 -10.80 -15.44
C THR A 5 -5.19 -10.77 -13.94
N THR A 6 -5.99 -10.01 -13.21
CA THR A 6 -5.95 -9.87 -11.75
C THR A 6 -7.38 -9.62 -11.24
N ASP A 7 -7.67 -9.96 -9.99
CA ASP A 7 -8.98 -9.69 -9.40
C ASP A 7 -9.19 -8.19 -9.14
N ILE A 8 -8.13 -7.51 -8.68
CA ILE A 8 -8.16 -6.10 -8.30
C ILE A 8 -6.95 -5.36 -8.89
N LEU A 9 -7.21 -4.26 -9.59
CA LEU A 9 -6.21 -3.29 -10.02
C LEU A 9 -6.31 -2.03 -9.14
N ILE A 10 -5.21 -1.63 -8.53
CA ILE A 10 -5.09 -0.41 -7.73
C ILE A 10 -4.25 0.60 -8.50
N SER A 11 -4.83 1.77 -8.77
CA SER A 11 -4.15 2.88 -9.46
C SER A 11 -3.67 3.90 -8.42
N GLY A 12 -2.37 3.87 -8.10
CA GLY A 12 -1.69 4.75 -7.16
C GLY A 12 -1.00 4.01 -6.01
N GLY A 13 0.29 4.28 -5.81
CA GLY A 13 1.19 3.68 -4.81
C GLY A 13 1.41 4.51 -3.55
N GLY A 14 0.48 5.43 -3.23
CA GLY A 14 0.50 6.16 -1.94
C GLY A 14 0.00 5.30 -0.76
N VAL A 15 -0.04 5.89 0.44
CA VAL A 15 -0.44 5.19 1.68
C VAL A 15 -1.76 4.43 1.57
N ALA A 16 -2.79 5.03 0.95
CA ALA A 16 -4.09 4.40 0.78
C ALA A 16 -4.04 3.21 -0.21
N GLY A 17 -3.35 3.39 -1.34
CA GLY A 17 -3.24 2.35 -2.37
C GLY A 17 -2.42 1.15 -1.89
N LEU A 18 -1.29 1.39 -1.23
CA LEU A 18 -0.47 0.33 -0.64
C LEU A 18 -1.20 -0.39 0.50
N THR A 19 -1.94 0.34 1.34
CA THR A 19 -2.78 -0.26 2.40
C THR A 19 -3.86 -1.16 1.80
N ALA A 20 -4.56 -0.69 0.75
CA ALA A 20 -5.56 -1.48 0.05
C ALA A 20 -4.94 -2.72 -0.63
N ALA A 21 -3.76 -2.58 -1.25
CA ALA A 21 -3.06 -3.70 -1.88
C ALA A 21 -2.72 -4.80 -0.86
N ALA A 22 -2.19 -4.40 0.29
CA ALA A 22 -1.88 -5.33 1.38
C ALA A 22 -3.14 -5.99 1.94
N ALA A 23 -4.21 -5.21 2.19
CA ALA A 23 -5.45 -5.74 2.74
C ALA A 23 -6.11 -6.76 1.81
N PHE A 24 -6.24 -6.43 0.52
CA PHE A 24 -6.82 -7.36 -0.45
C PHE A 24 -5.92 -8.57 -0.74
N GLY A 25 -4.59 -8.37 -0.76
CA GLY A 25 -3.65 -9.48 -0.87
C GLY A 25 -3.73 -10.43 0.32
N ALA A 26 -3.83 -9.90 1.55
CA ALA A 26 -4.03 -10.69 2.76
C ALA A 26 -5.38 -11.44 2.77
N ALA A 27 -6.40 -10.87 2.14
CA ALA A 27 -7.69 -11.53 1.93
C ALA A 27 -7.68 -12.61 0.82
N GLY A 28 -6.56 -12.80 0.12
CA GLY A 28 -6.37 -13.87 -0.88
C GLY A 28 -6.68 -13.49 -2.32
N PHE A 29 -6.90 -12.22 -2.63
CA PHE A 29 -7.09 -11.75 -4.01
C PHE A 29 -5.75 -11.64 -4.74
N SER A 30 -5.76 -11.86 -6.06
CA SER A 30 -4.68 -11.41 -6.93
C SER A 30 -4.81 -9.90 -7.13
N VAL A 31 -3.80 -9.15 -6.70
CA VAL A 31 -3.80 -7.69 -6.72
C VAL A 31 -2.61 -7.16 -7.50
N VAL A 32 -2.85 -6.21 -8.40
CA VAL A 32 -1.80 -5.42 -9.06
C VAL A 32 -1.95 -3.96 -8.62
N CYS A 33 -0.90 -3.40 -8.00
CA CYS A 33 -0.81 -1.97 -7.69
C CYS A 33 0.13 -1.32 -8.70
N VAL A 34 -0.31 -0.25 -9.35
CA VAL A 34 0.48 0.51 -10.32
C VAL A 34 0.65 1.95 -9.86
N ASP A 35 1.84 2.50 -10.04
CA ASP A 35 2.13 3.92 -9.86
C ASP A 35 3.03 4.39 -11.00
N PRO A 36 2.81 5.58 -11.60
CA PRO A 36 3.68 6.11 -12.64
C PRO A 36 5.08 6.50 -12.10
N ALA A 37 5.21 6.83 -10.82
CA ALA A 37 6.48 7.15 -10.20
C ALA A 37 7.16 5.88 -9.64
N PRO A 38 8.49 5.76 -9.79
CA PRO A 38 9.23 4.70 -9.11
C PRO A 38 9.09 4.87 -7.59
N PRO A 39 9.02 3.78 -6.82
CA PRO A 39 8.88 3.86 -5.38
C PRO A 39 10.14 4.46 -4.74
N VAL A 40 9.97 5.46 -3.87
CA VAL A 40 11.04 5.95 -2.99
C VAL A 40 10.99 5.15 -1.70
N THR A 41 12.03 4.36 -1.42
CA THR A 41 12.06 3.41 -0.30
C THR A 41 12.91 3.86 0.87
N GLU A 42 13.64 4.99 0.73
CA GLU A 42 14.45 5.59 1.78
C GLU A 42 13.90 6.95 2.20
N ALA A 43 13.76 7.16 3.52
CA ALA A 43 13.16 8.38 4.06
C ALA A 43 13.98 9.65 3.76
N ALA A 44 15.29 9.53 3.54
CA ALA A 44 16.18 10.66 3.26
C ALA A 44 16.48 10.84 1.76
N ALA A 45 15.90 10.01 0.89
CA ALA A 45 16.13 10.12 -0.54
C ALA A 45 15.46 11.35 -1.16
N GLU A 46 16.04 11.85 -2.24
CA GLU A 46 15.44 12.90 -3.05
C GLU A 46 14.07 12.45 -3.57
N GLY A 47 13.04 13.28 -3.39
CA GLY A 47 11.66 12.95 -3.76
C GLY A 47 10.88 12.15 -2.70
N ALA A 48 11.44 11.90 -1.51
CA ALA A 48 10.68 11.30 -0.42
C ALA A 48 9.48 12.18 0.00
N ASP A 49 8.33 11.54 0.18
CA ASP A 49 7.12 12.22 0.66
C ASP A 49 7.25 12.52 2.16
N MET A 50 7.42 13.80 2.48
CA MET A 50 7.60 14.27 3.86
C MET A 50 6.28 14.46 4.61
N ARG A 51 5.14 14.13 4.01
CA ARG A 51 3.84 14.22 4.69
C ARG A 51 3.70 13.12 5.74
N THR A 52 3.23 13.50 6.91
CA THR A 52 2.91 12.54 7.99
C THR A 52 1.44 12.13 7.94
N THR A 53 1.15 10.88 8.29
CA THR A 53 -0.22 10.39 8.45
C THR A 53 -0.44 9.96 9.90
N ALA A 54 -1.47 10.51 10.55
CA ALA A 54 -1.89 10.05 11.87
C ALA A 54 -2.86 8.87 11.72
N PHE A 55 -2.49 7.70 12.24
CA PHE A 55 -3.38 6.53 12.26
C PHE A 55 -4.24 6.53 13.53
N LEU A 56 -5.55 6.62 13.37
CA LEU A 56 -6.51 6.48 14.46
C LEU A 56 -6.77 4.99 14.77
N GLN A 57 -7.38 4.69 15.91
CA GLN A 57 -7.68 3.30 16.33
C GLN A 57 -8.37 2.44 15.25
N PRO A 58 -9.36 2.94 14.48
CA PRO A 58 -9.94 2.15 13.40
C PRO A 58 -8.93 1.81 12.29
N ALA A 59 -8.06 2.75 11.93
CA ALA A 59 -7.02 2.52 10.94
C ALA A 59 -5.99 1.50 11.45
N ARG A 60 -5.68 1.50 12.75
CA ARG A 60 -4.87 0.47 13.39
C ARG A 60 -5.44 -0.92 13.18
N GLY A 61 -6.76 -1.08 13.36
CA GLY A 61 -7.46 -2.35 13.13
C GLY A 61 -7.30 -2.84 11.68
N VAL A 62 -7.55 -1.96 10.71
CA VAL A 62 -7.38 -2.28 9.28
C VAL A 62 -5.94 -2.70 8.97
N LEU A 63 -4.94 -1.96 9.50
CA LEU A 63 -3.52 -2.28 9.28
C LEU A 63 -3.13 -3.59 9.96
N ALA A 64 -3.73 -3.95 11.09
CA ALA A 64 -3.47 -5.22 11.76
C ALA A 64 -4.06 -6.39 10.97
N GLU A 65 -5.30 -6.27 10.48
CA GLU A 65 -5.93 -7.27 9.62
C GLU A 65 -5.18 -7.45 8.29
N ALA A 66 -4.63 -6.37 7.74
CA ALA A 66 -3.76 -6.39 6.57
C ALA A 66 -2.34 -6.95 6.85
N GLY A 67 -2.02 -7.31 8.10
CA GLY A 67 -0.70 -7.83 8.50
C GLY A 67 0.43 -6.79 8.51
N LEU A 68 0.09 -5.49 8.49
CA LEU A 68 1.05 -4.38 8.42
C LEU A 68 1.42 -3.80 9.79
N TRP A 69 0.48 -3.79 10.74
CA TRP A 69 0.63 -3.01 11.98
C TRP A 69 1.89 -3.36 12.78
N GLN A 70 2.23 -4.64 12.90
CA GLN A 70 3.41 -5.11 13.65
C GLN A 70 4.73 -4.52 13.12
N ARG A 71 4.79 -4.11 11.85
CA ARG A 71 5.98 -3.45 11.27
C ARG A 71 5.98 -1.93 11.39
N LEU A 72 4.86 -1.34 11.81
CA LEU A 72 4.64 0.11 11.84
C LEU A 72 4.57 0.68 13.26
N GLU A 73 4.46 -0.18 14.27
CA GLU A 73 4.51 0.21 15.69
C GLU A 73 5.91 0.51 16.22
#